data_AF-A0AB37U8K7-F1
#
_entry.id   AF-A0AB37U8K7-F1
#
_cell.length_a   1.000
_cell.length_b   1.000
_cell.length_c   1.000
_cell.angle_alpha   90.00
_cell.angle_beta   90.00
_cell.angle_gamma   90.00
#
_symmetry.space_group_name_H-M   'P 1'
#
loop_
_entity.id
_entity.type
_entity.pdbx_description
1 polymer ?
#
loop_
_entity_poly.entity_id
_entity_poly.type
_entity_poly.pdbx_seq_one_letter_code
_entity_poly.pdbx_strand_id
1 'polypeptide(L)'
;MMKNPLHYIHKYPHRSKQILGISYEQFFFLVKQVELSHKERQAETERQKVRLNARGGGRKPKLTIPEEVGLSLFYLRQMPTFEVLGMYFNVSKTEANDTFHCWLKILREVLPCSLLEQVESQESDAAIVQRAINGL
;
A
#
# COMPACT_ATOMS: atom_id res chain seq x y z
N MET A 1 5.68 -24.22 -3.40
CA MET A 1 4.68 -23.17 -3.14
C MET A 1 5.24 -21.85 -3.65
N MET A 2 4.52 -21.13 -4.50
CA MET A 2 4.97 -19.82 -4.98
C MET A 2 5.14 -18.87 -3.79
N LYS A 3 6.31 -18.22 -3.72
CA LYS A 3 6.62 -17.29 -2.65
C LYS A 3 6.10 -15.91 -3.06
N ASN A 4 5.27 -15.32 -2.19
CA ASN A 4 4.77 -13.95 -2.32
C ASN A 4 5.93 -12.98 -2.68
N PRO A 5 5.75 -11.99 -3.58
CA PRO A 5 6.75 -10.96 -3.86
C PRO A 5 7.40 -10.34 -2.61
N LEU A 6 6.66 -10.21 -1.49
CA LEU A 6 7.23 -9.76 -0.21
C LEU A 6 8.35 -10.67 0.30
N HIS A 7 8.16 -11.99 0.21
CA HIS A 7 9.22 -12.94 0.61
C HIS A 7 10.49 -12.68 -0.21
N TYR A 8 10.36 -12.32 -1.49
CA TYR A 8 11.52 -12.05 -2.32
C TYR A 8 12.27 -10.79 -1.86
N ILE A 9 11.57 -9.69 -1.56
CA ILE A 9 12.21 -8.46 -1.08
C ILE A 9 12.79 -8.62 0.34
N HIS A 10 12.20 -9.44 1.21
CA HIS A 10 12.80 -9.75 2.52
C HIS A 10 14.14 -10.48 2.35
N LYS A 11 14.23 -11.36 1.36
CA LYS A 11 15.49 -12.07 1.04
C LYS A 11 16.50 -11.17 0.32
N TYR A 12 16.01 -10.23 -0.50
CA TYR A 12 16.84 -9.32 -1.31
C TYR A 12 16.39 -7.86 -1.15
N PRO A 13 16.67 -7.20 -0.01
CA PRO A 13 16.17 -5.85 0.28
C PRO A 13 16.51 -4.80 -0.78
N HIS A 14 17.68 -4.92 -1.41
CA HIS A 14 18.13 -4.01 -2.48
C HIS A 14 17.23 -4.04 -3.74
N ARG A 15 16.42 -5.08 -3.94
CA ARG A 15 15.47 -5.21 -5.06
C ARG A 15 14.13 -4.51 -4.79
N SER A 16 13.86 -4.10 -3.55
CA SER A 16 12.58 -3.50 -3.16
C SER A 16 12.18 -2.33 -4.05
N LYS A 17 13.13 -1.44 -4.38
CA LYS A 17 12.85 -0.28 -5.24
C LYS A 17 12.39 -0.67 -6.65
N GLN A 18 12.95 -1.73 -7.21
CA GLN A 18 12.56 -2.22 -8.54
C GLN A 18 11.17 -2.86 -8.51
N ILE A 19 10.86 -3.59 -7.44
CA ILE A 19 9.64 -4.39 -7.29
C ILE A 19 8.45 -3.55 -6.83
N LEU A 20 8.65 -2.70 -5.82
CA LEU A 20 7.60 -1.91 -5.14
C LEU A 20 7.67 -0.40 -5.43
N GLY A 21 8.73 0.08 -6.08
CA GLY A 21 8.93 1.51 -6.36
C GLY A 21 9.59 2.30 -5.22
N ILE A 22 9.76 1.71 -4.03
CA ILE A 22 10.34 2.36 -2.84
C ILE A 22 11.43 1.49 -2.19
N SER A 23 12.30 2.09 -1.38
CA SER A 23 13.33 1.33 -0.66
C SER A 23 12.71 0.37 0.37
N TYR A 24 13.50 -0.60 0.82
CA TYR A 24 13.05 -1.54 1.84
C TYR A 24 12.72 -0.83 3.16
N GLU A 25 13.55 0.14 3.57
CA GLU A 25 13.31 0.93 4.79
C GLU A 25 12.04 1.79 4.65
N GLN A 26 11.85 2.43 3.49
CA GLN A 26 10.64 3.21 3.20
C GLN A 26 9.37 2.35 3.24
N PHE A 27 9.45 1.11 2.73
CA PHE A 27 8.34 0.17 2.80
C PHE A 27 7.95 -0.15 4.25
N PHE A 28 8.92 -0.48 5.12
CA PHE A 28 8.63 -0.74 6.53
C PHE A 28 8.09 0.49 7.27
N PHE A 29 8.65 1.67 6.97
CA PHE A 29 8.16 2.92 7.53
C PHE A 29 6.71 3.17 7.15
N LEU A 30 6.36 3.00 5.86
CA LEU A 30 5.00 3.13 5.36
C LEU A 30 4.06 2.13 6.03
N VAL A 31 4.42 0.85 6.08
CA VAL A 31 3.64 -0.21 6.76
C VAL A 31 3.35 0.18 8.20
N LYS A 32 4.34 0.68 8.93
CA LYS A 32 4.16 1.14 10.31
C LYS A 32 3.17 2.32 10.41
N GLN A 33 3.27 3.30 9.51
CA GLN A 33 2.35 4.44 9.49
C GLN A 33 0.91 4.00 9.20
N VAL A 34 0.71 3.15 8.21
CA VAL A 34 -0.63 2.71 7.84
C VAL A 34 -1.23 1.73 8.86
N GLU A 35 -0.42 0.91 9.53
CA GLU A 35 -0.89 0.05 10.64
C GLU A 35 -1.44 0.88 11.80
N LEU A 36 -0.81 2.00 12.14
CA LEU A 36 -1.29 2.93 13.16
C LEU A 36 -2.63 3.55 12.73
N SER A 37 -2.68 4.14 11.53
CA SER A 37 -3.90 4.75 10.98
C SER A 37 -5.05 3.75 10.85
N HIS A 38 -4.77 2.52 10.44
CA HIS A 38 -5.77 1.47 10.31
C HIS A 38 -6.33 1.03 11.67
N LYS A 39 -5.50 0.92 12.71
CA LYS A 39 -5.95 0.61 14.08
C LYS A 39 -6.85 1.71 14.64
N GLU A 40 -6.48 2.97 14.43
CA GLU A 40 -7.28 4.13 14.86
C GLU A 40 -8.65 4.12 14.18
N ARG A 41 -8.69 3.92 12.86
CA ARG A 41 -9.94 3.82 12.09
C ARG A 41 -10.80 2.64 12.47
N GLN A 42 -10.20 1.47 12.71
CA GLN A 42 -10.93 0.32 13.21
C GLN A 42 -11.56 0.63 14.58
N ALA A 43 -10.81 1.26 15.49
CA ALA A 43 -11.33 1.64 16.80
C ALA A 43 -12.50 2.63 16.68
N GLU A 44 -12.41 3.61 15.79
CA GLU A 44 -13.45 4.61 15.58
C GLU A 44 -14.71 4.04 14.90
N THR A 45 -14.52 3.22 13.87
CA THR A 45 -15.62 2.48 13.21
C THR A 45 -16.32 1.53 14.19
N GLU A 46 -15.58 0.89 15.08
CA GLU A 46 -16.12 -0.01 16.10
C GLU A 46 -16.88 0.74 17.20
N ARG A 47 -16.51 2.00 17.50
CA ARG A 47 -17.26 2.87 18.43
C ARG A 47 -18.60 3.32 17.86
N GLN A 48 -18.70 3.46 16.54
CA GLN A 48 -19.89 3.94 15.85
C GLN A 48 -20.87 2.83 15.44
N LYS A 49 -20.47 1.55 15.55
CA LYS A 49 -21.30 0.41 15.11
C LYS A 49 -22.31 -0.04 16.17
N VAL A 50 -23.59 0.01 15.83
CA VAL A 50 -24.64 -0.77 16.51
C VAL A 50 -24.56 -2.22 16.01
N ARG A 51 -24.20 -3.16 16.90
CA ARG A 51 -23.94 -4.57 16.52
C ARG A 51 -25.14 -5.48 16.79
N LEU A 52 -25.48 -6.32 15.80
CA LEU A 52 -26.35 -7.50 15.98
C LEU A 52 -25.54 -8.79 16.26
N ASN A 53 -24.28 -8.87 15.82
CA ASN A 53 -23.41 -10.05 15.95
C ASN A 53 -22.19 -9.77 16.84
N ALA A 54 -21.63 -10.85 17.40
CA ALA A 54 -20.40 -10.79 18.21
C ALA A 54 -19.21 -10.26 17.41
N ARG A 55 -18.28 -9.61 18.13
CA ARG A 55 -17.05 -9.06 17.56
C ARG A 55 -16.24 -10.16 16.88
N GLY A 56 -15.83 -9.95 15.62
CA GLY A 56 -14.97 -10.88 14.90
C GLY A 56 -15.67 -12.04 14.16
N GLY A 57 -17.00 -12.01 14.01
CA GLY A 57 -17.75 -13.01 13.23
C GLY A 57 -17.53 -12.98 11.70
N GLY A 58 -16.70 -12.07 11.20
CA GLY A 58 -16.37 -11.96 9.79
C GLY A 58 -15.27 -12.93 9.35
N ARG A 59 -15.12 -13.10 8.03
CA ARG A 59 -14.00 -13.85 7.44
C ARG A 59 -12.67 -13.17 7.78
N LYS A 60 -11.72 -13.92 8.33
CA LYS A 60 -10.36 -13.43 8.59
C LYS A 60 -9.65 -13.14 7.25
N PRO A 61 -8.88 -12.04 7.15
CA PRO A 61 -8.09 -11.75 5.97
C PRO A 61 -7.02 -12.84 5.75
N LYS A 62 -6.75 -13.20 4.49
CA LYS A 62 -5.72 -14.20 4.14
C LYS A 62 -4.31 -13.61 4.13
N LEU A 63 -4.21 -12.32 3.89
CA LEU A 63 -2.96 -11.58 3.82
C LEU A 63 -2.72 -10.82 5.13
N THR A 64 -1.47 -10.68 5.49
CA THR A 64 -1.03 -9.75 6.54
C THR A 64 -1.05 -8.31 6.01
N ILE A 65 -1.12 -7.31 6.90
CA ILE A 65 -1.09 -5.89 6.49
C ILE A 65 0.11 -5.56 5.58
N PRO A 66 1.36 -5.98 5.89
CA PRO A 66 2.48 -5.77 4.97
C PRO A 66 2.24 -6.37 3.58
N GLU A 67 1.65 -7.57 3.52
CA GLU A 67 1.36 -8.22 2.24
C GLU A 67 0.29 -7.48 1.44
N GLU A 68 -0.75 -6.95 2.09
CA GLU A 68 -1.78 -6.17 1.41
C GLU A 68 -1.27 -4.80 0.92
N VAL A 69 -0.44 -4.13 1.73
CA VAL A 69 0.25 -2.89 1.33
C VAL A 69 1.20 -3.17 0.17
N GLY A 70 2.00 -4.23 0.26
CA GLY A 70 2.92 -4.60 -0.81
C GLY A 70 2.22 -5.10 -2.07
N LEU A 71 1.05 -5.74 -1.97
CA LEU A 71 0.18 -6.05 -3.11
C LEU A 71 -0.19 -4.76 -3.86
N SER A 72 -0.58 -3.73 -3.11
CA SER A 72 -0.99 -2.46 -3.69
C SER A 72 0.17 -1.72 -4.36
N LEU A 73 1.33 -1.65 -3.69
CA LEU A 73 2.54 -1.04 -4.27
C LEU A 73 3.05 -1.81 -5.49
N PHE A 74 3.00 -3.15 -5.45
CA PHE A 74 3.36 -3.99 -6.58
C PHE A 74 2.44 -3.72 -7.78
N TYR A 75 1.13 -3.58 -7.55
CA TYR A 75 0.20 -3.21 -8.61
C TYR A 75 0.52 -1.84 -9.19
N LEU A 76 0.71 -0.82 -8.35
CA LEU A 76 1.03 0.55 -8.79
C LEU A 76 2.35 0.60 -9.58
N ARG A 77 3.33 -0.23 -9.21
CA ARG A 77 4.65 -0.25 -9.85
C ARG A 77 4.69 -1.05 -11.15
N GLN A 78 4.04 -2.21 -11.20
CA GLN A 78 4.17 -3.17 -12.31
C GLN A 78 2.94 -3.24 -13.22
N MET A 79 1.80 -2.70 -12.77
CA MET A 79 0.50 -2.75 -13.45
C MET A 79 0.10 -4.15 -13.97
N PRO A 80 0.21 -5.22 -13.16
CA PRO A 80 -0.24 -6.56 -13.56
C PRO A 80 -1.78 -6.60 -13.61
N THR A 81 -2.33 -7.60 -14.30
CA THR A 81 -3.77 -7.89 -14.16
C THR A 81 -4.07 -8.41 -12.74
N PHE A 82 -5.31 -8.24 -12.26
CA PHE A 82 -5.71 -8.77 -10.95
C PHE A 82 -5.63 -10.30 -10.85
N GLU A 83 -5.69 -11.01 -11.98
CA GLU A 83 -5.47 -12.46 -12.03
C GLU A 83 -4.02 -12.81 -11.70
N VAL A 84 -3.07 -12.15 -12.35
CA VAL A 84 -1.63 -12.31 -12.09
C VAL A 84 -1.28 -11.83 -10.68
N LEU A 85 -1.90 -10.74 -10.22
CA LEU A 85 -1.71 -10.25 -8.85
C LEU A 85 -2.20 -11.26 -7.82
N GLY A 86 -3.39 -11.84 -8.02
CA GLY A 86 -3.91 -12.91 -7.17
C GLY A 86 -3.01 -14.13 -7.14
N MET A 87 -2.44 -14.52 -8.28
CA MET A 87 -1.45 -15.61 -8.36
C MET A 87 -0.19 -15.32 -7.53
N TYR A 88 0.37 -14.11 -7.62
CA TYR A 88 1.57 -13.74 -6.87
C TYR A 88 1.34 -13.70 -5.36
N PHE A 89 0.17 -13.25 -4.91
CA PHE A 89 -0.17 -13.12 -3.50
C PHE A 89 -0.99 -14.29 -2.93
N ASN A 90 -1.24 -15.33 -3.74
CA ASN A 90 -2.02 -16.51 -3.37
C ASN A 90 -3.44 -16.17 -2.85
N VAL A 91 -4.11 -15.24 -3.53
CA VAL A 91 -5.49 -14.83 -3.28
C VAL A 91 -6.32 -14.90 -4.56
N SER A 92 -7.64 -14.83 -4.47
CA SER A 92 -8.46 -14.79 -5.69
C SER A 92 -8.31 -13.44 -6.41
N LYS A 93 -8.67 -13.40 -7.70
CA LYS A 93 -8.77 -12.16 -8.48
C LYS A 93 -9.59 -11.09 -7.75
N THR A 94 -10.77 -11.48 -7.26
CA THR A 94 -11.69 -10.57 -6.54
C THR A 94 -11.06 -10.07 -5.25
N GLU A 95 -10.42 -10.96 -4.49
CA GLU A 95 -9.76 -10.58 -3.23
C GLU A 95 -8.59 -9.62 -3.50
N ALA A 96 -7.77 -9.88 -4.53
CA ALA A 96 -6.71 -8.94 -4.94
C ALA A 96 -7.26 -7.56 -5.34
N ASN A 97 -8.37 -7.52 -6.09
CA ASN A 97 -9.04 -6.28 -6.48
C ASN A 97 -9.55 -5.50 -5.27
N ASP A 98 -10.26 -6.17 -4.36
CA ASP A 98 -10.84 -5.54 -3.18
C ASP A 98 -9.75 -5.03 -2.23
N THR A 99 -8.70 -5.83 -2.01
CA THR A 99 -7.52 -5.43 -1.24
C THR A 99 -6.86 -4.20 -1.85
N PHE A 100 -6.59 -4.20 -3.17
CA PHE A 100 -5.97 -3.05 -3.83
C PHE A 100 -6.79 -1.76 -3.65
N HIS A 101 -8.11 -1.81 -3.91
CA HIS A 101 -8.94 -0.62 -3.80
C HIS A 101 -9.14 -0.14 -2.36
N CYS A 102 -9.13 -1.05 -1.38
CA CYS A 102 -9.15 -0.70 0.04
C CYS A 102 -7.88 0.09 0.40
N TRP A 103 -6.72 -0.48 0.10
CA TRP A 103 -5.43 0.11 0.45
C TRP A 103 -5.10 1.35 -0.35
N LEU A 104 -5.54 1.46 -1.60
CA LEU A 104 -5.37 2.67 -2.41
C LEU A 104 -6.00 3.91 -1.74
N LYS A 105 -7.14 3.75 -1.07
CA LYS A 105 -7.79 4.85 -0.33
C LYS A 105 -6.93 5.29 0.86
N ILE A 106 -6.47 4.34 1.66
CA ILE A 106 -5.61 4.60 2.84
C ILE A 106 -4.28 5.23 2.40
N LEU A 107 -3.65 4.68 1.36
CA LEU A 107 -2.38 5.17 0.84
C LEU A 107 -2.49 6.60 0.34
N ARG A 108 -3.60 7.00 -0.29
CA ARG A 108 -3.83 8.39 -0.73
C ARG A 108 -3.90 9.40 0.42
N GLU A 109 -4.28 8.95 1.61
CA GLU A 109 -4.41 9.83 2.78
C GLU A 109 -3.13 9.85 3.62
N VAL A 110 -2.43 8.72 3.71
CA VAL A 110 -1.21 8.59 4.51
C VAL A 110 0.02 9.08 3.75
N LEU A 111 0.07 8.85 2.44
CA LEU A 111 1.15 9.40 1.63
C LEU A 111 0.90 10.89 1.42
N PRO A 112 1.92 11.73 1.59
CA PRO A 112 1.80 13.12 1.19
C PRO A 112 1.39 13.20 -0.28
N CYS A 113 0.65 14.25 -0.61
CA CYS A 113 0.51 14.76 -1.98
C CYS A 113 1.87 14.70 -2.69
N SER A 114 1.88 14.47 -4.01
CA SER A 114 3.14 14.33 -4.76
C SER A 114 4.06 15.52 -4.46
N LEU A 115 5.39 15.37 -4.57
CA LEU A 115 6.30 16.51 -4.42
C LEU A 115 5.86 17.69 -5.31
N LEU A 116 5.29 17.43 -6.48
CA LEU A 116 4.70 18.47 -7.34
C LEU A 116 3.53 19.19 -6.67
N GLU A 117 2.60 18.46 -6.07
CA GLU A 117 1.38 18.98 -5.44
C GLU A 117 1.67 19.65 -4.07
N GLN A 118 2.67 19.18 -3.33
CA GLN A 118 3.18 19.87 -2.13
C GLN A 118 3.81 21.21 -2.49
N VAL A 119 4.44 21.28 -3.65
CA VAL A 119 5.26 22.40 -4.08
C VAL A 119 4.49 23.38 -4.98
N GLU A 120 3.38 22.97 -5.60
CA GLU A 120 2.40 23.87 -6.20
C GLU A 120 1.86 24.91 -5.20
N SER A 121 1.90 24.60 -3.90
CA SER A 121 1.55 25.56 -2.84
C SER A 121 2.64 26.62 -2.57
N GLN A 122 3.84 26.47 -3.14
CA GLN A 122 4.99 27.37 -3.00
C GLN A 122 5.66 27.60 -4.38
N GLU A 123 5.24 28.65 -5.10
CA GLU A 123 5.65 28.95 -6.50
C GLU A 123 7.16 28.85 -6.78
N SER A 124 8.04 29.22 -5.83
CA SER A 124 9.50 29.19 -6.02
C SER A 124 10.07 27.79 -6.13
N ASP A 125 9.45 26.85 -5.43
CA ASP A 125 10.00 25.51 -5.24
C ASP A 125 9.57 24.59 -6.40
N ALA A 126 8.47 24.94 -7.10
CA ALA A 126 7.88 24.14 -8.18
C ALA A 126 8.82 24.03 -9.38
N ALA A 127 9.50 25.12 -9.72
CA ALA A 127 10.49 25.13 -10.80
C ALA A 127 11.74 24.27 -10.48
N ILE A 128 12.11 24.17 -9.21
CA ILE A 128 13.28 23.39 -8.75
C ILE A 128 12.96 21.89 -8.80
N VAL A 129 11.78 21.51 -8.31
CA VAL A 129 11.30 20.12 -8.36
C VAL A 129 11.07 19.68 -9.81
N GLN A 130 10.50 20.53 -10.66
CA GLN A 130 10.31 20.23 -12.07
C GLN A 130 11.65 19.99 -12.81
N ARG A 131 12.70 20.76 -12.49
CA ARG A 131 14.05 20.54 -13.02
C ARG A 131 14.69 19.25 -12.50
N ALA A 132 14.47 18.89 -11.24
CA ALA A 132 14.99 17.66 -10.66
C ALA A 132 14.30 16.39 -11.23
N ILE A 133 13.00 16.47 -11.52
CA ILE A 133 12.24 15.38 -12.15
C ILE A 133 12.60 15.24 -13.63
N ASN A 134 12.79 16.35 -14.35
CA ASN A 134 13.18 16.37 -15.76
C ASN A 134 14.71 16.23 -15.98
N GLY A 135 15.46 15.89 -14.94
CA GLY A 135 16.92 15.81 -14.91
C GLY A 135 17.50 14.47 -15.38
N LEU A 136 16.97 13.90 -16.47
CA LEU A 136 17.62 12.94 -17.38
C LEU A 136 16.99 13.09 -18.78
#